data_AF-A0A7C2IEE9-F1
#
_entry.id   AF-A0A7C2IEE9-F1
#
_cell.length_a   1.000
_cell.length_b   1.000
_cell.length_c   1.000
_cell.angle_alpha   90.00
_cell.angle_beta   90.00
_cell.angle_gamma   90.00
#
_symmetry.space_group_name_H-M   'P 1'
#
loop_
_entity.id
_entity.type
_entity.pdbx_description
1 polymer ?
#
loop_
_entity_poly.entity_id
_entity_poly.type
_entity_poly.pdbx_seq_one_letter_code
_entity_poly.pdbx_strand_id
1 'polypeptide(L)'
;MGGGVAGAIRRAGGPEIEQEAVARGPIRPGEAVLTGAGRLPARHVIHAATMGPDLRTDLETVQRATRAALEVAEAHGLRSVAFPALGTGVGGLPVDQVAQAMLEVIAAHVDRGTALREIILAVRGREAEEAFTQAARRFATPV
;
A
#
# COMPACT_ATOMS: atom_id res chain seq x y z
N MET A 1 14.39 4.97 -0.82
CA MET A 1 13.80 3.61 -0.89
C MET A 1 14.86 2.53 -0.61
N GLY A 2 15.37 2.45 0.62
CA GLY A 2 16.59 1.70 0.92
C GLY A 2 16.44 0.20 1.22
N GLY A 3 15.24 -0.28 1.56
CA GLY A 3 15.04 -1.64 2.07
C GLY A 3 13.61 -2.15 1.96
N GLY A 4 13.36 -3.36 2.48
CA GLY A 4 12.04 -3.99 2.46
C GLY A 4 11.44 -4.12 1.05
N VAL A 5 10.12 -3.96 0.96
CA VAL A 5 9.37 -4.02 -0.30
C VAL A 5 9.74 -2.87 -1.23
N ALA A 6 9.92 -1.64 -0.72
CA ALA A 6 10.32 -0.49 -1.53
C ALA A 6 11.66 -0.73 -2.25
N GLY A 7 12.64 -1.30 -1.54
CA GLY A 7 13.91 -1.70 -2.13
C GLY A 7 13.78 -2.83 -3.15
N ALA A 8 12.87 -3.79 -2.93
CA ALA A 8 12.60 -4.87 -3.87
C ALA A 8 11.96 -4.35 -5.18
N ILE A 9 10.96 -3.48 -5.07
CA ILE A 9 10.32 -2.79 -6.20
C ILE A 9 11.36 -2.01 -7.01
N ARG A 10 12.21 -1.20 -6.35
CA ARG A 10 13.29 -0.45 -7.03
C ARG A 10 14.27 -1.38 -7.76
N ARG A 11 14.73 -2.47 -7.11
CA ARG A 11 15.67 -3.40 -7.75
C ARG A 11 15.09 -4.03 -9.01
N ALA A 12 13.83 -4.44 -8.98
CA ALA A 12 13.15 -5.04 -10.13
C ALA A 12 12.80 -4.00 -11.21
N GLY A 13 12.21 -2.86 -10.82
CA GLY A 13 11.76 -1.81 -11.73
C GLY A 13 12.87 -0.94 -12.32
N GLY A 14 14.03 -0.87 -11.68
CA GLY A 14 15.15 -0.01 -12.10
C GLY A 14 15.23 1.30 -11.31
N PRO A 15 16.31 2.08 -11.51
CA PRO A 15 16.58 3.30 -10.74
C PRO A 15 15.54 4.41 -11.00
N GLU A 16 14.91 4.42 -12.18
CA GLU A 16 13.87 5.38 -12.58
C GLU A 16 12.73 5.46 -11.56
N ILE A 17 12.37 4.34 -10.92
CA ILE A 17 11.36 4.30 -9.85
C ILE A 17 11.66 5.30 -8.73
N GLU A 18 12.91 5.30 -8.25
CA GLU A 18 13.32 6.17 -7.16
C GLU A 18 13.52 7.61 -7.66
N GLN A 19 14.05 7.79 -8.87
CA GLN A 19 14.23 9.12 -9.47
C GLN A 19 12.90 9.86 -9.63
N GLU A 20 11.89 9.20 -10.19
CA GLU A 20 10.55 9.79 -10.35
C GLU A 20 9.91 10.07 -9.00
N ALA A 21 10.00 9.15 -8.05
CA ALA A 21 9.39 9.36 -6.73
C ALA A 21 10.03 10.51 -5.94
N VAL A 22 11.37 10.66 -6.03
CA VAL A 22 12.09 11.80 -5.43
C VAL A 22 11.68 13.11 -6.11
N ALA A 23 11.53 13.12 -7.44
CA ALA A 23 11.08 14.31 -8.17
C ALA A 23 9.63 14.72 -7.84
N ARG A 24 8.80 13.79 -7.36
CA ARG A 24 7.44 14.05 -6.88
C ARG A 24 7.36 14.42 -5.40
N GLY A 25 8.45 14.23 -4.66
CA GLY A 25 8.52 14.46 -3.22
C GLY A 25 8.95 15.89 -2.83
N PRO A 26 9.00 16.19 -1.52
CA PRO A 26 8.62 15.30 -0.42
C PRO A 26 7.10 15.15 -0.31
N ILE A 27 6.64 13.95 0.06
CA ILE A 27 5.26 13.71 0.50
C ILE A 27 5.25 13.41 2.00
N ARG A 28 4.16 13.79 2.68
CA ARG A 28 4.02 13.63 4.12
C ARG A 28 3.55 12.21 4.46
N PRO A 29 3.80 11.72 5.70
CA PRO A 29 3.18 10.49 6.17
C PRO A 29 1.65 10.54 6.03
N GLY A 30 1.09 9.49 5.46
CA GLY A 30 -0.33 9.38 5.10
C GLY A 30 -0.67 9.84 3.67
N GLU A 31 0.28 10.35 2.89
CA GLU A 31 0.08 10.75 1.49
C GLU A 31 0.62 9.70 0.51
N ALA A 32 0.23 9.80 -0.76
CA ALA A 32 0.68 8.91 -1.82
C ALA A 32 0.88 9.65 -3.16
N VAL A 33 1.83 9.18 -3.97
CA VAL A 33 2.08 9.70 -5.34
C VAL A 33 2.25 8.57 -6.35
N LEU A 34 1.82 8.82 -7.59
CA LEU A 34 1.95 7.88 -8.71
C LEU A 34 3.23 8.17 -9.51
N THR A 35 3.94 7.11 -9.89
CA THR A 35 5.05 7.15 -10.86
C THR A 35 4.86 6.07 -11.93
N GLY A 36 5.70 6.12 -12.97
CA GLY A 36 5.94 4.97 -13.82
C GLY A 36 6.46 3.77 -13.03
N ALA A 37 6.36 2.58 -13.63
CA ALA A 37 6.80 1.32 -13.01
C ALA A 37 8.15 0.80 -13.54
N GLY A 38 8.83 1.59 -14.39
CA GLY A 38 10.09 1.19 -15.01
C GLY A 38 9.94 -0.16 -15.75
N ARG A 39 10.74 -1.15 -15.34
CA ARG A 39 10.76 -2.50 -15.92
C ARG A 39 9.77 -3.49 -15.30
N LEU A 40 8.97 -3.08 -14.32
CA LEU A 40 7.97 -3.97 -13.74
C LEU A 40 6.87 -4.31 -14.76
N PRO A 41 6.22 -5.48 -14.65
CA PRO A 41 5.04 -5.79 -15.46
C PRO A 41 3.82 -4.93 -15.08
N ALA A 42 3.82 -4.31 -13.89
CA ALA A 42 2.82 -3.34 -13.49
C ALA A 42 2.92 -2.06 -14.34
N ARG A 43 1.82 -1.32 -14.49
CA ARG A 43 1.82 -0.07 -15.27
C ARG A 43 2.37 1.12 -14.49
N HIS A 44 2.11 1.14 -13.18
CA HIS A 44 2.48 2.24 -12.30
C HIS A 44 2.93 1.71 -10.94
N VAL A 45 3.61 2.58 -10.18
CA VAL A 45 3.87 2.38 -8.75
C VAL A 45 3.25 3.54 -7.98
N ILE A 46 2.47 3.23 -6.95
CA ILE A 46 1.95 4.21 -5.99
C ILE A 46 2.84 4.17 -4.76
N HIS A 47 3.54 5.27 -4.49
CA HIS A 47 4.41 5.43 -3.34
C HIS A 47 3.60 6.01 -2.18
N ALA A 48 3.10 5.15 -1.31
CA ALA A 48 2.37 5.54 -0.11
C ALA A 48 3.34 5.69 1.09
N ALA A 49 3.46 6.90 1.63
CA ALA A 49 4.37 7.19 2.73
C ALA A 49 3.73 6.81 4.07
N THR A 50 4.23 5.78 4.74
CA THR A 50 3.76 5.40 6.08
C THR A 50 4.60 5.95 7.22
N MET A 51 5.73 6.59 6.93
CA MET A 51 6.65 7.13 7.93
C MET A 51 7.44 8.32 7.37
N GLY A 52 7.89 9.19 8.27
CA GLY A 52 8.78 10.30 7.94
C GLY A 52 10.26 9.98 8.20
N PRO A 53 11.14 11.00 8.18
CA PRO A 53 12.55 10.84 8.49
C PRO A 53 12.85 10.34 9.92
N ASP A 54 11.89 10.48 10.83
CA ASP A 54 11.98 10.00 12.21
C ASP A 54 11.77 8.47 12.35
N LEU A 55 11.46 7.79 11.23
CA LEU A 55 11.16 6.36 11.15
C LEU A 55 10.01 5.91 12.05
N ARG A 56 9.16 6.84 12.48
CA ARG A 56 7.97 6.53 13.27
C ARG A 56 6.77 6.37 12.36
N THR A 57 5.89 5.46 12.76
CA THR A 57 4.62 5.19 12.11
C THR A 57 3.61 4.77 13.17
N ASP A 58 2.33 4.92 12.84
CA ASP A 58 1.21 4.48 13.65
C ASP A 58 0.09 3.98 12.72
N LEU A 59 -0.92 3.35 13.32
CA LEU A 59 -2.04 2.78 12.55
C LEU A 59 -2.83 3.86 11.81
N GLU A 60 -2.98 5.06 12.37
CA GLU A 60 -3.67 6.18 11.70
C GLU A 60 -2.94 6.58 10.41
N THR A 61 -1.61 6.68 10.46
CA THR A 61 -0.78 6.98 9.31
C THR A 61 -0.87 5.88 8.26
N VAL A 62 -0.89 4.61 8.66
CA VAL A 62 -1.11 3.49 7.75
C VAL A 62 -2.48 3.60 7.08
N GLN A 63 -3.56 3.86 7.84
CA GLN A 63 -4.90 4.04 7.29
C GLN A 63 -4.97 5.19 6.29
N ARG A 64 -4.36 6.34 6.62
CA ARG A 64 -4.28 7.50 5.73
C ARG A 64 -3.51 7.16 4.44
N ALA A 65 -2.38 6.48 4.56
CA ALA A 65 -1.57 6.08 3.40
C ALA A 65 -2.29 5.06 2.50
N THR A 66 -3.00 4.08 3.10
CA THR A 66 -3.86 3.13 2.36
C THR A 66 -4.97 3.88 1.61
N ARG A 67 -5.64 4.82 2.27
CA ARG A 67 -6.69 5.65 1.66
C ARG A 67 -6.15 6.47 0.50
N ALA A 68 -5.05 7.19 0.71
CA ALA A 68 -4.42 8.02 -0.31
C ALA A 68 -4.03 7.19 -1.54
N ALA A 69 -3.52 5.97 -1.35
CA ALA A 69 -3.18 5.09 -2.46
C ALA A 69 -4.42 4.64 -3.26
N LEU A 70 -5.53 4.33 -2.60
CA LEU A 70 -6.80 4.01 -3.26
C LEU A 70 -7.34 5.22 -4.04
N GLU A 71 -7.32 6.42 -3.45
CA GLU A 71 -7.74 7.65 -4.10
C GLU A 71 -6.88 8.01 -5.31
N VAL A 72 -5.56 7.83 -5.22
CA VAL A 72 -4.64 7.97 -6.36
C VAL A 72 -4.98 6.97 -7.46
N ALA A 73 -5.30 5.72 -7.12
CA ALA A 73 -5.69 4.72 -8.10
C ALA A 73 -6.98 5.09 -8.84
N GLU A 74 -8.01 5.57 -8.12
CA GLU A 74 -9.26 6.07 -8.70
C GLU A 74 -9.04 7.27 -9.62
N ALA A 75 -8.28 8.27 -9.14
CA ALA A 75 -8.02 9.51 -9.88
C ALA A 75 -7.32 9.25 -11.23
N HIS A 76 -6.61 8.13 -11.36
CA HIS A 76 -5.92 7.72 -12.59
C HIS A 76 -6.65 6.60 -13.35
N GLY A 77 -7.89 6.28 -12.96
CA GLY A 77 -8.74 5.30 -13.65
C GLY A 77 -8.17 3.88 -13.63
N LEU A 78 -7.37 3.53 -12.61
CA LEU A 78 -6.81 2.19 -12.48
C LEU A 78 -7.91 1.18 -12.16
N ARG A 79 -7.70 -0.07 -12.59
CA ARG A 79 -8.69 -1.16 -12.41
C ARG A 79 -8.23 -2.25 -11.45
N SER A 80 -6.95 -2.28 -11.11
CA SER A 80 -6.42 -3.18 -10.09
C SER A 80 -5.26 -2.52 -9.35
N VAL A 81 -5.07 -2.91 -8.09
CA VAL A 81 -3.99 -2.42 -7.24
C VAL A 81 -3.56 -3.53 -6.28
N ALA A 82 -2.25 -3.61 -6.01
CA ALA A 82 -1.69 -4.55 -5.04
C ALA A 82 -1.03 -3.79 -3.88
N PHE A 83 -1.33 -4.19 -2.65
CA PHE A 83 -0.79 -3.62 -1.43
C PHE A 83 0.09 -4.64 -0.70
N PRO A 84 1.30 -4.28 -0.26
CA PRO A 84 1.99 -5.03 0.78
C PRO A 84 1.40 -4.73 2.16
N ALA A 85 1.84 -5.44 3.21
CA ALA A 85 1.54 -5.05 4.59
C ALA A 85 2.26 -3.74 4.96
N LEU A 86 1.56 -2.61 4.85
CA LEU A 86 2.13 -1.28 5.06
C LEU A 86 2.48 -1.06 6.54
N GLY A 87 3.66 -0.51 6.83
CA GLY A 87 4.08 -0.17 8.19
C GLY A 87 4.63 -1.33 9.05
N THR A 88 4.53 -2.59 8.62
CA THR A 88 4.98 -3.76 9.42
C THR A 88 6.47 -4.05 9.36
N GLY A 89 7.17 -3.58 8.31
CA GLY A 89 8.60 -3.79 8.13
C GLY A 89 9.44 -2.91 9.06
N VAL A 90 10.12 -1.90 8.50
CA VAL A 90 10.93 -0.94 9.29
C VAL A 90 10.10 -0.24 10.38
N GLY A 91 8.79 -0.07 10.16
CA GLY A 91 7.89 0.57 11.11
C GLY A 91 7.51 -0.30 12.32
N GLY A 92 7.73 -1.62 12.25
CA GLY A 92 7.55 -2.52 13.38
C GLY A 92 6.12 -2.65 13.92
N LEU A 93 5.10 -2.21 13.18
CA LEU A 93 3.71 -2.34 13.62
C LEU A 93 3.27 -3.82 13.63
N PRO A 94 2.48 -4.26 14.62
CA PRO A 94 1.91 -5.61 14.65
C PRO A 94 1.07 -5.89 13.41
N VAL A 95 1.34 -7.03 12.76
CA VAL A 95 0.75 -7.35 11.44
C VAL A 95 -0.76 -7.57 11.49
N ASP A 96 -1.27 -8.11 12.60
CA ASP A 96 -2.70 -8.29 12.86
C ASP A 96 -3.45 -6.96 12.93
N GLN A 97 -2.89 -5.97 13.64
CA GLN A 97 -3.46 -4.64 13.77
C GLN A 97 -3.40 -3.89 12.43
N VAL A 98 -2.29 -3.99 11.70
CA VAL A 98 -2.16 -3.43 10.35
C VAL A 98 -3.16 -4.07 9.39
N ALA A 99 -3.32 -5.39 9.42
CA ALA A 99 -4.26 -6.10 8.57
C ALA A 99 -5.69 -5.59 8.77
N GLN A 100 -6.11 -5.47 10.03
CA GLN A 100 -7.42 -4.90 10.36
C GLN A 100 -7.55 -3.45 9.87
N ALA A 101 -6.58 -2.59 10.21
CA ALA A 101 -6.63 -1.17 9.87
C ALA A 101 -6.67 -0.93 8.34
N MET A 102 -5.87 -1.66 7.57
CA MET A 102 -5.88 -1.57 6.11
C MET A 102 -7.20 -2.07 5.51
N LEU A 103 -7.73 -3.19 5.99
CA LEU A 103 -8.97 -3.75 5.46
C LEU A 103 -10.20 -2.94 5.81
N GLU A 104 -10.26 -2.28 6.96
CA GLU A 104 -11.31 -1.31 7.29
C GLU A 104 -11.34 -0.17 6.25
N VAL A 105 -10.18 0.36 5.87
CA VAL A 105 -10.07 1.42 4.85
C VAL A 105 -10.46 0.91 3.47
N ILE A 106 -10.01 -0.29 3.09
CA ILE A 106 -10.31 -0.91 1.80
C ILE A 106 -11.80 -1.22 1.69
N ALA A 107 -12.41 -1.84 2.70
CA ALA A 107 -13.83 -2.15 2.73
C ALA A 107 -14.67 -0.87 2.62
N ALA A 108 -14.36 0.15 3.43
CA ALA A 108 -15.05 1.43 3.35
C ALA A 108 -14.86 2.14 1.99
N HIS A 109 -13.75 1.90 1.28
CA HIS A 109 -13.54 2.41 -0.08
C HIS A 109 -14.42 1.68 -1.10
N VAL A 110 -14.49 0.35 -1.00
CA VAL A 110 -15.35 -0.48 -1.84
C VAL A 110 -16.83 -0.14 -1.63
N ASP A 111 -17.28 0.00 -0.39
CA ASP A 111 -18.68 0.30 -0.04
C ASP A 111 -19.15 1.67 -0.56
N ARG A 112 -18.23 2.64 -0.73
CA ARG A 112 -18.54 3.94 -1.35
C ARG A 112 -18.69 3.87 -2.87
N GLY A 113 -18.39 2.73 -3.48
CA GLY A 113 -18.29 2.55 -4.92
C GLY A 113 -16.87 2.84 -5.42
N THR A 114 -16.31 1.90 -6.19
CA THR A 114 -14.95 1.95 -6.70
C THR A 114 -14.90 1.51 -8.17
N ALA A 115 -13.98 2.08 -8.96
CA ALA A 115 -13.72 1.59 -10.31
C ALA A 115 -12.77 0.38 -10.32
N LEU A 116 -12.11 0.09 -9.19
CA LEU A 116 -11.23 -1.06 -9.01
C LEU A 116 -12.04 -2.35 -9.08
N ARG A 117 -11.55 -3.30 -9.87
CA ARG A 117 -12.11 -4.65 -10.01
C ARG A 117 -11.37 -5.66 -9.15
N GLU A 118 -10.15 -5.34 -8.73
CA GLU A 118 -9.30 -6.24 -7.98
C GLU A 118 -8.38 -5.44 -7.04
N ILE A 119 -8.34 -5.85 -5.77
CA ILE A 119 -7.41 -5.34 -4.76
C ILE A 119 -6.69 -6.55 -4.18
N ILE A 120 -5.38 -6.62 -4.40
CA ILE A 120 -4.54 -7.75 -3.98
C ILE A 120 -3.78 -7.37 -2.71
N LEU A 121 -3.87 -8.20 -1.67
CA LEU A 121 -3.05 -8.07 -0.46
C LEU A 121 -1.81 -8.98 -0.60
N ALA A 122 -0.76 -8.45 -1.21
CA ALA A 122 0.49 -9.15 -1.52
C ALA A 122 1.43 -9.18 -0.30
N VAL A 123 1.11 -10.03 0.67
CA VAL A 123 1.85 -10.19 1.92
C VAL A 123 2.91 -11.29 1.85
N ARG A 124 3.89 -11.24 2.75
CA ARG A 124 5.00 -12.21 2.79
C ARG A 124 5.03 -12.94 4.13
N GLY A 125 5.01 -14.27 4.06
CA GLY A 125 5.12 -15.14 5.23
C GLY A 125 3.77 -15.53 5.81
N ARG A 126 3.76 -16.67 6.50
CA ARG A 126 2.55 -17.32 7.00
C ARG A 126 1.77 -16.47 8.00
N GLU A 127 2.47 -15.80 8.91
CA GLU A 127 1.84 -14.94 9.92
C GLU A 127 1.03 -13.80 9.27
N ALA A 128 1.62 -13.14 8.27
CA ALA A 128 0.94 -12.07 7.55
C ALA A 128 -0.23 -12.60 6.70
N GLU A 129 -0.06 -13.75 6.06
CA GLU A 129 -1.13 -14.41 5.30
C GLU A 129 -2.32 -14.76 6.21
N GLU A 130 -2.07 -15.35 7.38
CA GLU A 130 -3.09 -15.70 8.37
C GLU A 130 -3.80 -14.44 8.90
N ALA A 131 -3.04 -13.40 9.27
CA ALA A 131 -3.58 -12.14 9.77
C ALA A 131 -4.50 -11.44 8.74
N PHE A 132 -4.04 -11.28 7.50
CA PHE A 132 -4.83 -10.64 6.45
C PHE A 132 -6.03 -11.50 6.03
N THR A 133 -5.90 -12.84 6.00
CA THR A 133 -7.02 -13.75 5.74
C THR A 133 -8.08 -13.65 6.83
N GLN A 134 -7.68 -13.64 8.10
CA GLN A 134 -8.60 -13.53 9.23
C GLN A 134 -9.32 -12.18 9.23
N ALA A 135 -8.59 -11.08 9.00
CA ALA A 135 -9.18 -9.76 8.91
C ALA A 135 -10.16 -9.66 7.72
N ALA A 136 -9.84 -10.25 6.57
CA ALA A 136 -10.70 -10.18 5.38
C ALA A 136 -12.05 -10.90 5.57
N ARG A 137 -12.10 -11.96 6.38
CA ARG A 137 -13.35 -12.67 6.70
C ARG A 137 -14.41 -11.80 7.37
N ARG A 138 -14.02 -10.70 8.02
CA ARG A 138 -14.96 -9.75 8.64
C ARG A 138 -15.71 -8.90 7.62
N PHE A 139 -15.14 -8.74 6.43
CA PHE A 139 -15.67 -7.89 5.36
C PHE A 139 -16.15 -8.70 4.15
N ALA A 140 -15.80 -9.98 4.07
CA ALA A 140 -16.36 -10.90 3.09
C ALA A 140 -17.86 -11.08 3.36
N THR A 141 -18.69 -10.75 2.37
CA THR A 141 -20.09 -11.19 2.38
C THR A 141 -20.10 -12.72 2.22
N PRO A 142 -20.90 -13.49 2.98
CA PRO A 142 -21.07 -14.90 2.68
C PRO A 142 -21.53 -15.05 1.23
N VAL A 143 -20.80 -15.87 0.46
CA VAL A 143 -21.16 -16.23 -0.91
C VAL A 143 -22.30 -17.22 -0.90
#